data_AF-A0A192D312-F1
#
_entry.id   AF-A0A192D312-F1
#
_cell.length_a   1.000
_cell.length_b   1.000
_cell.length_c   1.000
_cell.angle_alpha   90.00
_cell.angle_beta   90.00
_cell.angle_gamma   90.00
#
_symmetry.space_group_name_H-M   'P 1'
#
loop_
_entity.id
_entity.type
_entity.pdbx_description
1 polymer ?
#
loop_
_entity_poly.entity_id
_entity_poly.type
_entity_poly.pdbx_seq_one_letter_code
_entity_poly.pdbx_strand_id
1 'polypeptide(L)'
;MPDDEGEERRKRGFRPSFEYRQPEGSKGKSFILIPEGAFTAENGAVTPIADAVDFFWTAVAADPRRWNASLKGYDWLLAHAAYASREDLRRTLGWLEGAISLRDRAGAVAACRYLAAMPLVLLASDHGRLSAIFNSRKVGMVWQITPFLDKTPLPSGPIPKFGEEAGFGLIRSSPELYLKLAMLSPEMESIVSLLAAEAIRYNVSLPPPLVTLAQADRP
;
A
#
# COMPACT_ATOMS: atom_id res chain seq x y z
N MET A 1 -10.10 -23.52 -14.87
CA MET A 1 -11.15 -22.48 -14.79
C MET A 1 -11.04 -21.60 -16.03
N PRO A 2 -12.14 -21.10 -16.59
CA PRO A 2 -12.13 -20.30 -17.81
C PRO A 2 -11.83 -18.81 -17.52
N ASP A 3 -10.59 -18.38 -17.79
CA ASP A 3 -10.17 -16.97 -18.03
C ASP A 3 -10.77 -15.85 -17.15
N ASP A 4 -11.09 -16.10 -15.88
CA ASP A 4 -11.62 -15.09 -14.95
C ASP A 4 -10.73 -13.84 -14.87
N GLU A 5 -9.40 -14.03 -14.79
CA GLU A 5 -8.43 -12.93 -14.84
C GLU A 5 -8.50 -12.12 -16.15
N GLY A 6 -8.76 -12.79 -17.28
CA GLY A 6 -8.90 -12.15 -18.58
C GLY A 6 -10.16 -11.31 -18.68
N GLU A 7 -11.24 -11.66 -17.96
CA GLU A 7 -12.42 -10.81 -17.82
C GLU A 7 -12.18 -9.65 -16.85
N GLU A 8 -11.48 -9.88 -15.73
CA GLU A 8 -11.08 -8.81 -14.80
C GLU A 8 -10.21 -7.74 -15.48
N ARG A 9 -9.14 -8.14 -16.20
CA ARG A 9 -8.30 -7.22 -17.01
C ARG A 9 -9.13 -6.34 -17.94
N ARG A 10 -10.14 -6.91 -18.61
CA ARG A 10 -11.06 -6.16 -19.49
C ARG A 10 -11.93 -5.18 -18.71
N LYS A 11 -12.42 -5.55 -17.52
CA LYS A 11 -13.17 -4.65 -16.61
C LYS A 11 -12.33 -3.48 -16.10
N ARG A 12 -11.01 -3.66 -15.90
CA ARG A 12 -10.11 -2.56 -15.48
C ARG A 12 -9.94 -1.47 -16.54
N GLY A 13 -10.27 -1.76 -17.80
CA GLY A 13 -10.48 -0.76 -18.85
C GLY A 13 -9.23 -0.18 -19.50
N PHE A 14 -8.03 -0.66 -19.16
CA PHE A 14 -6.78 -0.23 -19.77
C PHE A 14 -6.77 -0.48 -21.29
N ARG A 15 -6.28 0.51 -22.05
CA ARG A 15 -6.15 0.47 -23.51
C ARG A 15 -4.88 1.21 -23.93
N PRO A 16 -4.32 0.93 -25.11
CA PRO A 16 -3.25 1.75 -25.67
C PRO A 16 -3.66 3.22 -25.81
N SER A 17 -2.70 4.10 -25.51
CA SER A 17 -2.81 5.55 -25.65
C SER A 17 -2.71 6.04 -27.11
N PHE A 18 -2.66 5.13 -28.08
CA PHE A 18 -2.59 5.40 -29.51
C PHE A 18 -3.45 4.40 -30.31
N GLU A 19 -3.96 4.82 -31.47
CA GLU A 19 -4.61 3.90 -32.42
C GLU A 19 -3.57 3.01 -33.11
N TYR A 20 -3.53 1.71 -32.79
CA TYR A 20 -2.74 0.76 -33.57
C TYR A 20 -3.44 0.47 -34.90
N ARG A 21 -2.86 0.95 -36.00
CA ARG A 21 -3.28 0.60 -37.37
C ARG A 21 -2.42 -0.56 -37.88
N GLN A 22 -3.05 -1.72 -38.02
CA GLN A 22 -2.40 -2.90 -38.59
C GLN A 22 -2.05 -2.63 -40.07
N PRO A 23 -0.81 -2.89 -40.53
CA PRO A 23 -0.42 -2.68 -41.92
C PRO A 23 -1.29 -3.49 -42.88
N GLU A 24 -1.70 -2.88 -43.98
CA GLU A 24 -2.59 -3.49 -44.98
C GLU A 24 -1.98 -4.77 -45.57
N GLY A 25 -2.79 -5.81 -45.72
CA GLY A 25 -2.35 -7.15 -46.15
C GLY A 25 -1.61 -7.98 -45.09
N SER A 26 -1.20 -7.41 -43.94
CA SER A 26 -0.53 -8.18 -42.89
C SER A 26 -1.52 -9.08 -42.13
N LYS A 27 -1.17 -10.37 -41.99
CA LYS A 27 -1.88 -11.34 -41.13
C LYS A 27 -1.16 -11.61 -39.81
N GLY A 28 -0.19 -10.75 -39.45
CA GLY A 28 0.70 -10.96 -38.31
C GLY A 28 0.09 -10.44 -37.00
N LYS A 29 0.12 -11.29 -35.96
CA LYS A 29 -0.14 -10.88 -34.58
C LYS A 29 0.98 -9.95 -34.10
N SER A 30 0.63 -8.72 -33.72
CA SER A 30 1.59 -7.71 -33.27
C SER A 30 1.56 -7.57 -31.75
N PHE A 31 2.72 -7.45 -31.12
CA PHE A 31 2.88 -7.23 -29.69
C PHE A 31 3.13 -5.73 -29.40
N ILE A 32 2.42 -5.18 -28.42
CA ILE A 32 2.49 -3.78 -28.01
C ILE A 32 2.84 -3.75 -26.52
N LEU A 33 3.87 -2.99 -26.14
CA LEU A 33 4.30 -2.82 -24.75
C LEU A 33 4.43 -1.34 -24.42
N ILE A 34 3.67 -0.89 -23.42
CA ILE A 34 3.48 0.52 -23.04
C ILE A 34 3.16 0.63 -21.54
N PRO A 35 3.20 1.83 -20.92
CA PRO A 35 2.89 2.01 -19.50
C PRO A 35 1.47 1.56 -19.08
N GLU A 36 0.53 1.48 -20.01
CA GLU A 36 -0.82 0.97 -19.80
C GLU A 36 -0.91 -0.57 -19.76
N GLY A 37 0.10 -1.29 -20.27
CA GLY A 37 0.11 -2.76 -20.32
C GLY A 37 0.87 -3.37 -21.50
N ALA A 38 0.85 -4.70 -21.56
CA ALA A 38 1.17 -5.51 -22.73
C ALA A 38 -0.14 -5.91 -23.44
N PHE A 39 -0.22 -5.65 -24.74
CA PHE A 39 -1.37 -5.96 -25.58
C PHE A 39 -0.93 -6.73 -26.82
N THR A 40 -1.83 -7.53 -27.40
CA THR A 40 -1.69 -8.01 -28.78
C THR A 40 -2.75 -7.42 -29.68
N ALA A 41 -2.32 -6.96 -30.85
CA ALA A 41 -3.19 -6.53 -31.94
C ALA A 41 -3.21 -7.59 -33.04
N GLU A 42 -4.42 -8.03 -33.44
CA GLU A 42 -4.62 -9.06 -34.46
C GLU A 42 -5.97 -8.85 -35.14
N ASN A 43 -5.97 -8.76 -36.48
CA ASN A 43 -7.16 -8.47 -37.30
C ASN A 43 -7.92 -7.20 -36.85
N GLY A 44 -7.18 -6.17 -36.44
CA GLY A 44 -7.73 -4.91 -35.90
C GLY A 44 -8.28 -4.97 -34.46
N ALA A 45 -8.40 -6.16 -33.86
CA ALA A 45 -8.77 -6.30 -32.45
C ALA A 45 -7.54 -6.16 -31.55
N VAL A 46 -7.67 -5.40 -30.46
CA VAL A 46 -6.62 -5.23 -29.44
C VAL A 46 -7.05 -5.92 -28.14
N THR A 47 -6.27 -6.93 -27.73
CA THR A 47 -6.54 -7.74 -26.53
C THR A 47 -5.42 -7.55 -25.50
N PRO A 48 -5.72 -7.21 -24.23
CA PRO A 48 -4.71 -7.15 -23.18
C PRO A 48 -4.17 -8.55 -22.84
N ILE A 49 -2.86 -8.66 -22.66
CA ILE A 49 -2.20 -9.83 -22.07
C ILE A 49 -2.00 -9.60 -20.57
N ALA A 50 -1.49 -8.42 -20.22
CA ALA A 50 -1.27 -7.95 -18.86
C ALA A 50 -1.44 -6.43 -18.86
N ASP A 51 -2.08 -5.85 -17.86
CA ASP A 51 -2.29 -4.40 -17.78
C ASP A 51 -1.36 -3.72 -16.75
N ALA A 52 -1.52 -2.41 -16.57
CA ALA A 52 -0.71 -1.64 -15.62
C ALA A 52 -0.82 -2.14 -14.17
N VAL A 53 -1.92 -2.80 -13.77
CA VAL A 53 -2.09 -3.40 -12.44
C VAL A 53 -1.32 -4.72 -12.34
N ASP A 54 -1.35 -5.56 -13.38
CA ASP A 54 -0.52 -6.77 -13.44
C ASP A 54 0.98 -6.44 -13.45
N PHE A 55 1.37 -5.38 -14.17
CA PHE A 55 2.74 -4.84 -14.18
C PHE A 55 3.15 -4.27 -12.82
N PHE A 56 2.28 -3.51 -12.17
CA PHE A 56 2.53 -3.03 -10.81
C PHE A 56 2.77 -4.19 -9.84
N TRP A 57 1.88 -5.19 -9.83
CA TRP A 57 2.01 -6.36 -8.96
C TRP A 57 3.28 -7.16 -9.24
N THR A 58 3.62 -7.35 -10.51
CA THR A 58 4.87 -8.03 -10.93
C THR A 58 6.11 -7.24 -10.49
N ALA A 59 6.08 -5.91 -10.59
CA ALA A 59 7.19 -5.04 -10.18
C ALA A 59 7.46 -5.14 -8.67
N VAL A 60 6.42 -4.96 -7.82
CA VAL A 60 6.59 -4.99 -6.36
C VAL A 60 6.82 -6.40 -5.79
N ALA A 61 6.35 -7.44 -6.47
CA ALA A 61 6.67 -8.83 -6.12
C ALA A 61 8.13 -9.22 -6.44
N ALA A 62 8.72 -8.63 -7.48
CA ALA A 62 10.13 -8.84 -7.83
C ALA A 62 11.08 -8.02 -6.94
N ASP A 63 10.71 -6.78 -6.61
CA ASP A 63 11.40 -5.95 -5.61
C ASP A 63 10.44 -4.83 -5.13
N PRO A 64 10.04 -4.80 -3.84
CA PRO A 64 9.17 -3.79 -3.25
C PRO A 64 9.51 -2.33 -3.61
N ARG A 65 10.80 -2.04 -3.86
CA ARG A 65 11.34 -0.71 -4.19
C ARG A 65 11.12 -0.29 -5.66
N ARG A 66 10.62 -1.19 -6.51
CA ARG A 66 10.28 -0.88 -7.92
C ARG A 66 8.96 -0.14 -8.07
N TRP A 67 8.16 -0.06 -7.00
CA TRP A 67 7.02 0.85 -6.96
C TRP A 67 7.49 2.29 -7.20
N ASN A 68 6.70 3.09 -7.91
CA ASN A 68 6.86 4.53 -7.97
C ASN A 68 5.52 5.21 -8.30
N ALA A 69 5.43 6.51 -8.01
CA ALA A 69 4.21 7.29 -8.12
C ALA A 69 3.79 7.66 -9.56
N SER A 70 4.39 7.07 -10.61
CA SER A 70 3.88 7.16 -11.99
C SER A 70 3.40 5.82 -12.56
N LEU A 71 3.39 4.75 -11.75
CA LEU A 71 2.80 3.46 -12.12
C LEU A 71 1.27 3.54 -12.09
N LYS A 72 0.64 3.74 -13.26
CA LYS A 72 -0.82 3.84 -13.45
C LYS A 72 -1.63 2.72 -12.77
N GLY A 73 -1.04 1.54 -12.58
CA GLY A 73 -1.66 0.44 -11.84
C GLY A 73 -1.90 0.75 -10.36
N TYR A 74 -0.97 1.44 -9.69
CA TYR A 74 -1.13 1.84 -8.29
C TYR A 74 -2.24 2.88 -8.11
N ASP A 75 -2.29 3.88 -8.99
CA ASP A 75 -3.35 4.90 -8.98
C ASP A 75 -4.73 4.27 -9.25
N TRP A 76 -4.79 3.30 -10.17
CA TRP A 76 -6.01 2.52 -10.42
C TRP A 76 -6.43 1.71 -9.20
N LEU A 77 -5.49 1.02 -8.53
CA LEU A 77 -5.76 0.24 -7.32
C LEU A 77 -6.30 1.13 -6.19
N LEU A 78 -5.72 2.31 -5.96
CA LEU A 78 -6.25 3.29 -4.99
C LEU A 78 -7.66 3.75 -5.36
N ALA A 79 -7.90 4.11 -6.62
CA ALA A 79 -9.21 4.59 -7.09
C ALA A 79 -10.32 3.52 -6.99
N HIS A 80 -9.97 2.24 -7.12
CA HIS A 80 -10.92 1.12 -7.09
C HIS A 80 -10.83 0.27 -5.81
N ALA A 81 -10.16 0.76 -4.76
CA ALA A 81 -9.87 -0.01 -3.55
C ALA A 81 -11.11 -0.57 -2.83
N ALA A 82 -12.28 0.05 -3.01
CA ALA A 82 -13.57 -0.46 -2.52
C ALA A 82 -13.95 -1.84 -3.08
N TYR A 83 -13.38 -2.22 -4.24
CA TYR A 83 -13.57 -3.51 -4.91
C TYR A 83 -12.38 -4.46 -4.77
N ALA A 84 -11.40 -4.15 -3.91
CA ALA A 84 -10.20 -4.97 -3.71
C ALA A 84 -10.55 -6.40 -3.28
N SER A 85 -9.80 -7.37 -3.80
CA SER A 85 -9.98 -8.79 -3.51
C SER A 85 -9.16 -9.27 -2.31
N ARG A 86 -9.40 -10.51 -1.86
CA ARG A 86 -8.49 -11.19 -0.91
C ARG A 86 -7.08 -11.38 -1.47
N GLU A 87 -6.94 -11.50 -2.79
CA GLU A 87 -5.63 -11.61 -3.44
C GLU A 87 -4.89 -10.26 -3.44
N ASP A 88 -5.59 -9.14 -3.65
CA ASP A 88 -5.01 -7.80 -3.50
C ASP A 88 -4.58 -7.53 -2.05
N LEU A 89 -5.38 -7.93 -1.06
CA LEU A 89 -4.98 -7.87 0.36
C LEU A 89 -3.71 -8.70 0.60
N ARG A 90 -3.69 -9.96 0.17
CA ARG A 90 -2.55 -10.88 0.34
C ARG A 90 -1.27 -10.31 -0.29
N ARG A 91 -1.37 -9.75 -1.51
CA ARG A 91 -0.28 -9.08 -2.24
C ARG A 91 0.19 -7.81 -1.54
N THR A 92 -0.74 -6.95 -1.09
CA THR A 92 -0.42 -5.69 -0.40
C THR A 92 0.30 -5.93 0.92
N LEU A 93 -0.12 -6.94 1.69
CA LEU A 93 0.56 -7.33 2.93
C LEU A 93 1.95 -7.91 2.66
N GLY A 94 2.12 -8.71 1.60
CA GLY A 94 3.45 -9.21 1.19
C GLY A 94 4.38 -8.09 0.72
N TRP A 95 3.85 -7.10 0.00
CA TRP A 95 4.58 -5.89 -0.39
C TRP A 95 4.98 -5.05 0.83
N LEU A 96 4.08 -4.88 1.80
CA LEU A 96 4.36 -4.19 3.07
C LEU A 96 5.46 -4.90 3.87
N GLU A 97 5.35 -6.21 4.09
CA GLU A 97 6.38 -7.02 4.78
C GLU A 97 7.75 -6.97 4.06
N GLY A 98 7.74 -7.03 2.73
CA GLY A 98 8.95 -6.91 1.91
C GLY A 98 9.58 -5.52 2.00
N ALA A 99 8.77 -4.45 1.89
CA ALA A 99 9.22 -3.07 2.06
C ALA A 99 9.77 -2.82 3.47
N ILE A 100 9.11 -3.37 4.51
CA ILE A 100 9.58 -3.34 5.90
C ILE A 100 10.95 -4.01 6.02
N SER A 101 11.11 -5.20 5.44
CA SER A 101 12.35 -5.98 5.49
C SER A 101 13.51 -5.29 4.77
N LEU A 102 13.23 -4.63 3.63
CA LEU A 102 14.19 -3.87 2.84
C LEU A 102 14.41 -2.42 3.32
N ARG A 103 13.73 -1.99 4.39
CA ARG A 103 13.74 -0.61 4.92
C ARG A 103 13.27 0.45 3.93
N ASP A 104 12.39 0.07 2.99
CA ASP A 104 11.79 0.99 2.02
C ASP A 104 10.60 1.74 2.63
N ARG A 105 10.84 3.01 2.99
CA ARG A 105 9.81 3.90 3.53
C ARG A 105 8.75 4.25 2.47
N ALA A 106 9.13 4.37 1.21
CA ALA A 106 8.19 4.76 0.15
C ALA A 106 7.21 3.62 -0.13
N GLY A 107 7.72 2.40 -0.34
CA GLY A 107 6.91 1.19 -0.51
C GLY A 107 6.03 0.91 0.70
N ALA A 108 6.55 1.00 1.93
CA ALA A 108 5.76 0.75 3.14
C ALA A 108 4.61 1.76 3.30
N VAL A 109 4.84 3.06 3.07
CA VAL A 109 3.78 4.09 3.11
C VAL A 109 2.76 3.89 1.99
N ALA A 110 3.19 3.51 0.78
CA ALA A 110 2.29 3.27 -0.35
C ALA A 110 1.42 2.01 -0.14
N ALA A 111 2.00 0.93 0.38
CA ALA A 111 1.25 -0.27 0.79
C ALA A 111 0.22 0.08 1.88
N CYS A 112 0.62 0.81 2.92
CA CYS A 112 -0.29 1.25 3.97
C CYS A 112 -1.40 2.18 3.48
N ARG A 113 -1.15 3.04 2.48
CA ARG A 113 -2.20 3.86 1.84
C ARG A 113 -3.22 3.01 1.09
N TYR A 114 -2.79 1.94 0.42
CA TYR A 114 -3.72 1.05 -0.25
C TYR A 114 -4.54 0.22 0.75
N LEU A 115 -3.92 -0.31 1.82
CA LEU A 115 -4.65 -0.91 2.95
C LEU A 115 -5.63 0.09 3.59
N ALA A 116 -5.26 1.37 3.74
CA ALA A 116 -6.14 2.41 4.24
C ALA A 116 -7.37 2.65 3.35
N ALA A 117 -7.28 2.36 2.06
CA ALA A 117 -8.38 2.51 1.09
C ALA A 117 -9.30 1.27 1.05
N MET A 118 -8.81 0.06 1.35
CA MET A 118 -9.58 -1.19 1.34
C MET A 118 -10.78 -1.21 2.32
N PRO A 119 -11.85 -2.00 2.06
CA PRO A 119 -12.96 -2.19 2.99
C PRO A 119 -12.52 -2.79 4.33
N LEU A 120 -13.10 -2.32 5.44
CA LEU A 120 -12.78 -2.82 6.78
C LEU A 120 -13.06 -4.34 6.92
N VAL A 121 -14.14 -4.82 6.31
CA VAL A 121 -14.52 -6.25 6.27
C VAL A 121 -13.48 -7.10 5.54
N LEU A 122 -12.81 -6.54 4.52
CA LEU A 122 -11.71 -7.22 3.82
C LEU A 122 -10.48 -7.31 4.74
N LEU A 123 -10.07 -6.19 5.34
CA LEU A 123 -8.95 -6.15 6.30
C LEU A 123 -9.16 -7.13 7.46
N ALA A 124 -10.37 -7.19 8.04
CA ALA A 124 -10.71 -8.13 9.10
C ALA A 124 -10.53 -9.61 8.72
N SER A 125 -10.56 -9.95 7.42
CA SER A 125 -10.36 -11.33 6.96
C SER A 125 -8.91 -11.82 6.98
N ASP A 126 -7.92 -10.93 7.22
CA ASP A 126 -6.52 -11.27 7.51
C ASP A 126 -6.03 -10.53 8.79
N HIS A 127 -6.93 -10.41 9.79
CA HIS A 127 -6.66 -9.70 11.05
C HIS A 127 -5.40 -10.22 11.77
N GLY A 128 -5.18 -11.53 11.80
CA GLY A 128 -4.00 -12.11 12.47
C GLY A 128 -2.67 -11.63 11.87
N ARG A 129 -2.58 -11.47 10.55
CA ARG A 129 -1.38 -10.97 9.87
C ARG A 129 -1.23 -9.46 10.01
N LEU A 130 -2.33 -8.71 9.92
CA LEU A 130 -2.35 -7.28 10.26
C LEU A 130 -1.85 -7.04 11.69
N SER A 131 -2.37 -7.78 12.67
CA SER A 131 -1.92 -7.71 14.06
C SER A 131 -0.43 -8.08 14.19
N ALA A 132 0.04 -9.15 13.55
CA ALA A 132 1.46 -9.51 13.59
C ALA A 132 2.39 -8.42 13.02
N ILE A 133 1.96 -7.74 11.95
CA ILE A 133 2.69 -6.60 11.35
C ILE A 133 2.66 -5.37 12.28
N PHE A 134 1.48 -4.95 12.72
CA PHE A 134 1.28 -3.65 13.38
C PHE A 134 1.49 -3.66 14.91
N ASN A 135 1.40 -4.81 15.58
CA ASN A 135 1.84 -4.99 16.98
C ASN A 135 3.38 -4.89 17.09
N SER A 136 4.11 -5.01 15.97
CA SER A 136 5.54 -4.71 15.96
C SER A 136 5.79 -3.22 16.19
N ARG A 137 6.47 -2.89 17.30
CA ARG A 137 7.02 -1.54 17.56
C ARG A 137 7.89 -1.00 16.40
N LYS A 138 8.35 -1.82 15.46
CA LYS A 138 9.07 -1.37 14.26
C LYS A 138 8.17 -0.73 13.21
N VAL A 139 6.88 -1.07 13.16
CA VAL A 139 5.95 -0.64 12.10
C VAL A 139 5.13 0.58 12.53
N GLY A 140 4.79 0.69 13.82
CA GLY A 140 4.28 1.95 14.38
C GLY A 140 5.23 3.14 14.23
N MET A 141 6.52 2.89 13.97
CA MET A 141 7.59 3.86 14.18
C MET A 141 8.38 4.22 12.91
N VAL A 142 8.31 5.49 12.46
CA VAL A 142 9.21 6.13 11.45
C VAL A 142 9.58 7.61 11.79
N TRP A 143 10.72 7.94 12.42
CA TRP A 143 11.20 9.33 12.68
C TRP A 143 12.01 9.75 11.47
N GLN A 144 11.70 10.87 10.81
CA GLN A 144 12.76 11.52 10.02
C GLN A 144 13.83 12.04 10.98
N ILE A 145 14.94 11.31 11.13
CA ILE A 145 16.16 11.82 11.79
C ILE A 145 16.81 12.79 10.81
N THR A 146 16.21 13.97 10.69
CA THR A 146 16.92 15.14 10.16
C THR A 146 18.08 15.46 11.11
N PRO A 147 19.12 16.18 10.66
CA PRO A 147 20.19 16.66 11.55
C PRO A 147 19.68 17.61 12.67
N PHE A 148 18.40 17.99 12.64
CA PHE A 148 17.73 18.87 13.61
C PHE A 148 16.69 18.14 14.48
N LEU A 149 16.54 16.81 14.37
CA LEU A 149 15.64 16.06 15.24
C LEU A 149 16.20 16.06 16.67
N ASP A 150 15.52 16.77 17.58
CA ASP A 150 15.82 16.69 19.00
C ASP A 150 15.54 15.27 19.51
N LYS A 151 16.56 14.67 20.14
CA LYS A 151 16.51 13.32 20.72
C LYS A 151 16.24 13.36 22.22
N THR A 152 16.33 14.53 22.86
CA THR A 152 16.17 14.73 24.29
C THR A 152 14.85 14.20 24.88
N PRO A 153 13.68 14.31 24.21
CA PRO A 153 12.47 13.75 24.80
C PRO A 153 12.41 12.21 24.71
N LEU A 154 13.12 11.58 23.76
CA LEU A 154 12.90 10.19 23.34
C LEU A 154 13.18 9.16 24.45
N PRO A 155 12.58 7.95 24.40
CA PRO A 155 12.76 6.97 25.45
C PRO A 155 14.23 6.54 25.54
N SER A 156 14.74 6.39 26.77
CA SER A 156 16.10 5.92 27.07
C SER A 156 16.26 4.41 26.79
N GLY A 157 16.22 4.04 25.52
CA GLY A 157 16.37 2.67 25.04
C GLY A 157 16.70 2.59 23.54
N PRO A 158 16.81 1.38 22.97
CA PRO A 158 17.05 1.19 21.55
C PRO A 158 15.80 1.59 20.74
N ILE A 159 15.72 2.87 20.36
CA ILE A 159 14.66 3.40 19.50
C ILE A 159 14.61 2.54 18.21
N PRO A 160 13.45 1.93 17.85
CA PRO A 160 13.34 1.17 16.62
C PRO A 160 13.77 2.01 15.41
N LYS A 161 14.67 1.47 14.59
CA LYS A 161 15.20 2.14 13.39
C LYS A 161 14.75 1.47 12.11
N PHE A 162 14.47 2.29 11.12
CA PHE A 162 13.99 1.96 9.79
C PHE A 162 14.83 2.70 8.75
N GLY A 163 15.98 2.12 8.40
CA GLY A 163 17.04 2.87 7.69
C GLY A 163 17.70 3.87 8.66
N GLU A 164 17.85 5.12 8.21
CA GLU A 164 18.28 6.23 9.06
C GLU A 164 17.12 6.86 9.85
N GLU A 165 15.89 6.35 9.70
CA GLU A 165 14.67 6.86 10.36
C GLU A 165 14.30 6.03 11.63
N ALA A 166 13.44 6.54 12.55
CA ALA A 166 13.11 5.89 13.86
C ALA A 166 11.61 5.93 14.32
N GLY A 167 11.12 6.64 15.37
CA GLY A 167 9.85 7.46 15.44
C GLY A 167 8.38 7.00 15.37
N PHE A 168 7.53 7.69 14.56
CA PHE A 168 6.03 7.55 14.47
C PHE A 168 5.43 7.86 13.07
N GLY A 169 6.26 7.89 12.03
CA GLY A 169 5.89 8.48 10.75
C GLY A 169 4.91 7.68 9.91
N LEU A 170 4.66 6.40 10.21
CA LEU A 170 3.66 5.61 9.49
C LEU A 170 2.24 6.02 9.94
N ILE A 171 1.99 6.15 11.24
CA ILE A 171 0.74 6.72 11.77
C ILE A 171 0.55 8.19 11.37
N ARG A 172 1.63 8.97 11.17
CA ARG A 172 1.55 10.31 10.56
C ARG A 172 1.28 10.30 9.04
N SER A 173 1.71 9.28 8.29
CA SER A 173 1.65 9.26 6.81
C SER A 173 0.43 8.51 6.26
N SER A 174 -0.27 7.74 7.10
CA SER A 174 -1.49 6.98 6.78
C SER A 174 -2.39 6.81 8.02
N PRO A 175 -2.78 7.89 8.73
CA PRO A 175 -3.57 7.81 9.96
C PRO A 175 -4.92 7.11 9.78
N GLU A 176 -5.48 7.14 8.56
CA GLU A 176 -6.71 6.45 8.18
C GLU A 176 -6.59 4.93 8.31
N LEU A 177 -5.39 4.37 8.07
CA LEU A 177 -5.13 2.96 8.33
C LEU A 177 -5.18 2.66 9.84
N TYR A 178 -4.58 3.51 10.67
CA TYR A 178 -4.54 3.30 12.12
C TYR A 178 -5.94 3.38 12.74
N LEU A 179 -6.79 4.29 12.25
CA LEU A 179 -8.20 4.32 12.61
C LEU A 179 -8.93 3.03 12.18
N LYS A 180 -8.70 2.51 10.97
CA LYS A 180 -9.26 1.21 10.55
C LYS A 180 -8.72 0.03 11.37
N LEU A 181 -7.43 0.03 11.73
CA LEU A 181 -6.81 -1.00 12.57
C LEU A 181 -7.43 -1.05 13.96
N ALA A 182 -7.66 0.12 14.58
CA ALA A 182 -8.35 0.21 15.87
C ALA A 182 -9.74 -0.43 15.84
N MET A 183 -10.48 -0.27 14.73
CA MET A 183 -11.80 -0.88 14.54
C MET A 183 -11.79 -2.41 14.33
N LEU A 184 -10.63 -3.08 14.29
CA LEU A 184 -10.56 -4.54 14.06
C LEU A 184 -10.68 -5.38 15.34
N SER A 185 -10.09 -4.93 16.45
CA SER A 185 -10.19 -5.60 17.75
C SER A 185 -9.81 -4.66 18.90
N PRO A 186 -10.30 -4.88 20.14
CA PRO A 186 -9.92 -4.06 21.31
C PRO A 186 -8.40 -4.06 21.61
N GLU A 187 -7.70 -5.15 21.28
CA GLU A 187 -6.23 -5.20 21.35
C GLU A 187 -5.59 -4.21 20.38
N MET A 188 -6.06 -4.18 19.13
CA MET A 188 -5.57 -3.23 18.13
C MET A 188 -5.98 -1.79 18.45
N GLU A 189 -7.17 -1.57 19.01
CA GLU A 189 -7.61 -0.26 19.52
C GLU A 189 -6.63 0.27 20.58
N SER A 190 -6.32 -0.54 21.60
CA SER A 190 -5.36 -0.19 22.64
C SER A 190 -3.94 0.04 22.10
N ILE A 191 -3.46 -0.79 21.17
CA ILE A 191 -2.16 -0.60 20.50
C ILE A 191 -2.11 0.75 19.75
N VAL A 192 -3.14 1.08 18.98
CA VAL A 192 -3.22 2.33 18.20
C VAL A 192 -3.34 3.54 19.14
N SER A 193 -4.15 3.42 20.19
CA SER A 193 -4.35 4.44 21.22
C SER A 193 -3.06 4.77 21.96
N LEU A 194 -2.35 3.75 22.46
CA LEU A 194 -1.04 3.90 23.12
C LEU A 194 -0.01 4.53 22.18
N LEU A 195 0.03 4.12 20.90
CA LEU A 195 0.92 4.67 19.89
C LEU A 195 0.62 6.14 19.60
N ALA A 196 -0.65 6.53 19.49
CA ALA A 196 -1.07 7.91 19.28
C ALA A 196 -0.80 8.77 20.54
N ALA A 197 -1.09 8.25 21.73
CA ALA A 197 -0.79 8.91 23.00
C ALA A 197 0.71 9.06 23.25
N GLU A 198 1.54 8.16 22.74
CA GLU A 198 2.99 8.31 22.67
C GLU A 198 3.40 9.37 21.65
N ALA A 199 2.96 9.29 20.40
CA ALA A 199 3.28 10.28 19.36
C ALA A 199 2.93 11.74 19.77
N ILE A 200 1.80 11.95 20.45
CA ILE A 200 1.39 13.27 20.97
C ILE A 200 2.34 13.78 22.07
N ARG A 201 2.88 12.91 22.94
CA ARG A 201 3.91 13.30 23.93
C ARG A 201 5.20 13.81 23.26
N TYR A 202 5.41 13.49 21.98
CA TYR A 202 6.52 13.96 21.17
C TYR A 202 6.16 15.10 20.19
N ASN A 203 5.04 15.78 20.39
CA ASN A 203 4.56 16.87 19.53
C ASN A 203 4.31 16.44 18.06
N VAL A 204 4.08 15.15 17.80
CA VAL A 204 3.65 14.69 16.47
C VAL A 204 2.20 15.12 16.23
N SER A 205 2.00 15.98 15.25
CA SER A 205 0.65 16.34 14.79
C SER A 205 -0.06 15.12 14.21
N LEU A 206 -1.24 14.80 14.74
CA LEU A 206 -2.15 13.73 14.33
C LEU A 206 -3.55 14.32 14.10
N PRO A 207 -4.38 13.71 13.22
CA PRO A 207 -5.74 14.18 13.00
C PRO A 207 -6.64 13.95 14.24
N PRO A 208 -7.69 14.77 14.44
CA PRO A 208 -8.48 14.76 15.67
C PRO A 208 -8.98 13.39 16.17
N PRO A 209 -9.45 12.44 15.32
CA PRO A 209 -9.92 11.14 15.81
C PRO A 209 -8.85 10.32 16.53
N LEU A 210 -7.57 10.40 16.10
CA LEU A 210 -6.46 9.74 16.81
C LEU A 210 -6.07 10.47 18.08
N VAL A 211 -6.28 11.80 18.14
CA VAL A 211 -6.09 12.60 19.37
C VAL A 211 -7.16 12.27 20.41
N THR A 212 -8.42 12.11 20.00
CA THR A 212 -9.51 11.66 20.88
C THR A 212 -9.26 10.24 21.40
N LEU A 213 -8.86 9.30 20.54
CA LEU A 213 -8.54 7.93 20.94
C LEU A 213 -7.43 7.91 22.01
N ALA A 214 -6.33 8.64 21.76
CA ALA A 214 -5.20 8.82 22.67
C ALA A 214 -5.51 9.56 24.01
N GLN A 215 -6.74 10.05 24.17
CA GLN A 215 -7.25 10.67 25.39
C GLN A 215 -8.24 9.75 26.13
N ALA A 216 -8.87 8.79 25.45
CA ALA A 216 -9.84 7.86 26.04
C ALA A 216 -9.18 6.84 26.99
N ASP A 217 -7.99 6.32 26.65
CA ASP A 217 -7.23 5.37 27.48
C ASP A 217 -6.36 6.03 28.58
N ARG A 218 -6.68 7.27 28.99
CA ARG A 218 -6.00 7.94 30.11
C ARG A 218 -6.83 7.79 31.39
N PRO A 219 -6.32 7.07 32.42
CA PRO A 219 -6.94 7.03 33.74
C PRO A 219 -6.73 8.34 34.52
#